data_AF-A0A832JH70-F1
#
_entry.id   AF-A0A832JH70-F1
#
_cell.length_a   1.000
_cell.length_b   1.000
_cell.length_c   1.000
_cell.angle_alpha   90.00
_cell.angle_beta   90.00
_cell.angle_gamma   90.00
#
_symmetry.space_group_name_H-M   'P 1'
#
loop_
_entity.id
_entity.type
_entity.pdbx_description
1 polymer ?
#
loop_
_entity_poly.entity_id
_entity_poly.type
_entity_poly.pdbx_seq_one_letter_code
_entity_poly.pdbx_strand_id
1 'polypeptide(L)'
;MAPTSGPTMRRRANSTSTMTKVGSRCSGNTKLLWLWVGQTPYLQALGWQREWARRRAEGRVPNLLLLLEHPPTITYGRGSPGPELRVPLPVVQRRGVALYPADRGGRTTYHGPGQLVGYPICHLRELGLGPRTFLERLQGALAQVLQGWGLSATGEGPAPGLWVKGAKVASFGLRVERWVSLHGFALNLRREALEG
;
A
#
# COMPACT_ATOMS: atom_id res chain seq x y z
N MET A 1 5.33 57.66 -31.34
CA MET A 1 4.84 56.31 -31.71
C MET A 1 5.37 55.32 -30.68
N ALA A 2 4.52 54.42 -30.19
CA ALA A 2 4.61 53.72 -28.91
C ALA A 2 5.76 52.70 -28.78
N PRO A 3 6.25 52.40 -27.55
CA PRO A 3 6.97 51.16 -27.28
C PRO A 3 5.98 50.02 -26.96
N THR A 4 6.13 48.93 -27.69
CA THR A 4 5.34 47.69 -27.58
C THR A 4 5.69 46.90 -26.32
N SER A 5 4.69 46.66 -25.47
CA SER A 5 4.72 45.74 -24.34
C SER A 5 4.74 44.27 -24.80
N GLY A 6 5.84 43.57 -24.53
CA GLY A 6 5.93 42.11 -24.71
C GLY A 6 5.16 41.34 -23.61
N PRO A 7 4.65 40.14 -23.89
CA PRO A 7 3.74 39.45 -22.99
C PRO A 7 4.48 38.83 -21.80
N THR A 8 3.99 39.15 -20.61
CA THR A 8 4.42 38.59 -19.33
C THR A 8 4.13 37.09 -19.31
N MET A 9 5.18 36.27 -19.44
CA MET A 9 5.09 34.82 -19.30
C MET A 9 4.72 34.49 -17.85
N ARG A 10 3.42 34.27 -17.61
CA ARG A 10 2.92 33.73 -16.33
C ARG A 10 3.55 32.36 -16.11
N ARG A 11 4.50 32.29 -15.19
CA ARG A 11 4.94 31.03 -14.56
C ARG A 11 3.71 30.36 -13.94
N ARG A 12 3.18 29.32 -14.58
CA ARG A 12 2.28 28.37 -13.93
C ARG A 12 3.11 27.56 -12.94
N ALA A 13 3.08 27.98 -11.68
CA ALA A 13 3.48 27.12 -10.58
C ALA A 13 2.34 26.10 -10.34
N ASN A 14 2.49 24.89 -10.87
CA ASN A 14 1.76 23.72 -10.36
C ASN A 14 2.77 22.82 -9.66
N SER A 15 3.15 23.22 -8.46
CA SER A 15 3.87 22.37 -7.50
C SER A 15 2.88 22.02 -6.40
N THR A 16 2.09 20.96 -6.63
CA THR A 16 1.40 20.30 -5.52
C THR A 16 2.46 19.48 -4.80
N SER A 17 3.23 20.13 -3.92
CA SER A 17 4.17 19.45 -3.03
C SER A 17 3.35 18.55 -2.11
N THR A 18 3.25 17.27 -2.44
CA THR A 18 2.78 16.24 -1.51
C THR A 18 3.80 16.19 -0.38
N MET A 19 3.50 16.85 0.75
CA MET A 19 4.35 16.81 1.93
C MET A 19 4.55 15.35 2.37
N THR A 20 5.77 14.85 2.18
CA THR A 20 6.18 13.58 2.77
C THR A 20 6.18 13.74 4.27
N LYS A 21 5.39 12.92 4.98
CA LYS A 21 5.43 12.88 6.45
C LYS A 21 6.30 11.70 6.87
N VAL A 22 7.19 11.94 7.82
CA VAL A 22 8.10 10.94 8.36
C VAL A 22 7.97 10.90 9.87
N GLY A 23 8.14 9.71 10.43
CA GLY A 23 8.39 9.56 11.85
C GLY A 23 9.05 8.23 12.14
N SER A 24 9.29 7.99 13.42
CA SER A 24 9.86 6.73 13.89
C SER A 24 9.28 6.33 15.22
N ARG A 25 9.24 5.01 15.47
CA ARG A 25 8.93 4.43 16.77
C ARG A 25 9.99 3.40 17.12
N CYS A 26 10.39 3.40 18.39
CA CYS A 26 11.31 2.41 18.93
C CYS A 26 10.56 1.54 19.95
N SER A 27 10.90 0.26 19.97
CA SER A 27 10.46 -0.70 21.00
C SER A 27 11.66 -1.59 21.34
N GLY A 28 12.27 -1.35 22.50
CA GLY A 28 13.61 -1.88 22.80
C GLY A 28 14.62 -1.46 21.72
N ASN A 29 15.40 -2.42 21.23
CA ASN A 29 16.38 -2.19 20.15
C ASN A 29 15.76 -2.17 18.73
N THR A 30 14.45 -2.40 18.60
CA THR A 30 13.80 -2.39 17.29
C THR A 30 13.36 -0.97 16.93
N LYS A 31 13.92 -0.44 15.85
CA LYS A 31 13.50 0.83 15.24
C LYS A 31 12.62 0.58 14.02
N LEU A 32 11.45 1.23 13.99
CA LEU A 32 10.54 1.27 12.85
C LEU A 32 10.40 2.73 12.38
N LEU A 33 10.81 3.00 11.15
CA LEU A 33 10.46 4.24 10.46
C LEU A 33 9.07 4.11 9.85
N TRP A 34 8.36 5.22 9.71
CA TRP A 34 7.17 5.28 8.86
C TRP A 34 7.24 6.49 7.94
N LEU A 35 6.75 6.31 6.71
CA LEU A 35 6.77 7.33 5.67
C LEU A 35 5.41 7.38 4.97
N TRP A 36 4.78 8.55 4.96
CA TRP A 36 3.66 8.84 4.07
C TRP A 36 4.18 9.55 2.82
N VAL A 37 3.99 8.93 1.65
CA VAL A 37 4.49 9.45 0.36
C VAL A 37 3.39 9.95 -0.58
N GLY A 38 2.13 9.93 -0.13
CA GLY A 38 0.99 10.38 -0.95
C GLY A 38 0.63 9.38 -2.05
N GLN A 39 0.00 9.90 -3.12
CA GLN A 39 -0.40 9.06 -4.25
C GLN A 39 0.84 8.69 -5.10
N THR A 40 1.08 7.39 -5.28
CA THR A 40 2.28 6.86 -5.96
C THR A 40 1.90 5.75 -6.96
N PRO A 41 2.38 5.77 -8.21
CA PRO A 41 2.24 4.64 -9.15
C PRO A 41 2.75 3.31 -8.60
N TYR A 42 2.03 2.21 -8.88
CA TYR A 42 2.33 0.89 -8.32
C TYR A 42 3.77 0.41 -8.55
N LEU A 43 4.26 0.49 -9.80
CA LEU A 43 5.61 0.04 -10.14
C LEU A 43 6.70 0.86 -9.46
N GLN A 44 6.47 2.17 -9.26
CA GLN A 44 7.40 3.03 -8.53
C GLN A 44 7.50 2.61 -7.06
N ALA A 45 6.36 2.41 -6.39
CA ALA A 45 6.32 1.94 -5.02
C ALA A 45 6.93 0.54 -4.87
N LEU A 46 6.73 -0.36 -5.83
CA LEU A 46 7.36 -1.69 -5.85
C LEU A 46 8.89 -1.59 -5.97
N GLY A 47 9.40 -0.66 -6.78
CA GLY A 47 10.83 -0.35 -6.85
C GLY A 47 11.40 0.09 -5.50
N TRP A 48 10.74 1.03 -4.82
CA TRP A 48 11.13 1.47 -3.48
C TRP A 48 11.10 0.34 -2.45
N GLN A 49 10.07 -0.50 -2.49
CA GLN A 49 9.97 -1.67 -1.62
C GLN A 49 11.16 -2.61 -1.78
N ARG A 50 11.51 -2.95 -3.03
CA ARG A 50 12.63 -3.86 -3.34
C ARG A 50 13.97 -3.28 -2.90
N GLU A 51 14.21 -2.01 -3.18
CA GLU A 51 15.47 -1.36 -2.79
C GLU A 51 15.61 -1.26 -1.26
N TRP A 52 14.54 -0.88 -0.56
CA TRP A 52 14.56 -0.85 0.91
C TRP A 52 14.73 -2.24 1.50
N ALA A 53 14.05 -3.25 0.95
CA ALA A 53 14.16 -4.63 1.42
C ALA A 53 15.58 -5.19 1.24
N ARG A 54 16.23 -4.89 0.11
CA ARG A 54 17.63 -5.25 -0.15
C ARG A 54 18.55 -4.64 0.90
N ARG A 55 18.45 -3.33 1.13
CA ARG A 55 19.25 -2.62 2.16
C ARG A 55 18.94 -3.11 3.56
N ARG A 56 17.68 -3.44 3.86
CA ARG A 56 17.27 -3.97 5.16
C ARG A 56 17.88 -5.33 5.41
N ALA A 57 17.86 -6.22 4.42
CA ALA A 57 18.46 -7.55 4.51
C ALA A 57 20.00 -7.52 4.64
N GLU A 58 20.63 -6.39 4.31
CA GLU A 58 22.07 -6.12 4.50
C GLU A 58 22.37 -5.39 5.82
N GLY A 59 21.37 -5.13 6.68
CA GLY A 59 21.57 -4.42 7.95
C GLY A 59 21.83 -2.92 7.82
N ARG A 60 21.65 -2.33 6.63
CA ARG A 60 22.05 -0.93 6.34
C ARG A 60 20.99 0.13 6.68
N VAL A 61 19.76 -0.30 6.96
CA VAL A 61 18.61 0.56 7.27
C VAL A 61 17.74 -0.09 8.32
N PRO A 62 16.95 0.66 9.11
CA PRO A 62 15.96 0.09 10.03
C PRO A 62 14.75 -0.47 9.28
N ASN A 63 13.81 -1.07 10.02
CA ASN A 63 12.51 -1.45 9.48
C ASN A 63 11.73 -0.20 9.02
N LEU A 64 10.89 -0.35 8.00
CA LEU A 64 10.07 0.75 7.45
C LEU A 64 8.62 0.32 7.30
N LEU A 65 7.68 1.21 7.61
CA LEU A 65 6.30 1.17 7.17
C LEU A 65 6.08 2.27 6.14
N LEU A 66 6.04 1.89 4.86
CA LEU A 66 5.74 2.81 3.76
C LEU A 66 4.22 2.91 3.59
N LEU A 67 3.66 4.10 3.66
CA LEU A 67 2.23 4.40 3.58
C LEU A 67 1.96 5.30 2.37
N LEU A 68 0.95 4.94 1.58
CA LEU A 68 0.62 5.63 0.34
C LEU A 68 -0.81 5.35 -0.11
N GLU A 69 -1.21 6.01 -1.18
CA GLU A 69 -2.35 5.63 -2.01
C GLU A 69 -1.84 5.29 -3.42
N HIS A 70 -2.52 4.40 -4.13
CA HIS A 70 -2.23 4.19 -5.55
C HIS A 70 -3.26 4.93 -6.42
N PRO A 71 -2.87 5.40 -7.62
CA PRO A 71 -3.82 5.58 -8.71
C PRO A 71 -4.57 4.27 -8.99
N PRO A 72 -5.76 4.30 -9.63
CA PRO A 72 -6.54 3.11 -9.95
C PRO A 72 -5.68 1.99 -10.56
N THR A 73 -5.52 0.90 -9.83
CA THR A 73 -4.61 -0.20 -10.17
C THR A 73 -5.19 -1.53 -9.69
N ILE A 74 -5.24 -2.52 -10.56
CA ILE A 74 -5.50 -3.92 -10.22
C ILE A 74 -4.18 -4.68 -10.17
N THR A 75 -3.99 -5.47 -9.12
CA THR A 75 -2.87 -6.40 -9.01
C THR A 75 -3.36 -7.82 -8.80
N TYR A 76 -2.74 -8.81 -9.45
CA TYR A 76 -3.04 -10.23 -9.24
C TYR A 76 -1.82 -10.96 -8.70
N GLY A 77 -1.98 -11.55 -7.51
CA GLY A 77 -0.93 -12.26 -6.79
C GLY A 77 -0.74 -13.71 -7.24
N ARG A 78 0.19 -14.42 -6.58
CA ARG A 78 0.52 -15.83 -6.86
C ARG A 78 -0.64 -16.82 -6.67
N GLY A 79 -1.71 -16.42 -5.99
CA GLY A 79 -2.91 -17.23 -5.81
C GLY A 79 -3.83 -17.25 -7.04
N SER A 80 -3.46 -16.60 -8.13
CA SER A 80 -4.24 -16.55 -9.37
C SER A 80 -3.34 -16.71 -10.60
N PRO A 81 -3.72 -17.53 -11.60
CA PRO A 81 -2.97 -17.67 -12.85
C PRO A 81 -3.08 -16.44 -13.76
N GLY A 82 -4.02 -15.54 -13.48
CA GLY A 82 -4.26 -14.31 -14.22
C GLY A 82 -5.16 -13.34 -13.46
N PRO A 83 -5.59 -12.24 -14.07
CA PRO A 83 -6.48 -11.29 -13.41
C PRO A 83 -7.92 -11.83 -13.35
N GLU A 84 -8.52 -11.80 -12.15
CA GLU A 84 -9.92 -12.16 -11.92
C GLU A 84 -10.78 -10.88 -11.98
N LEU A 85 -11.16 -10.50 -13.20
CA LEU A 85 -11.87 -9.25 -13.45
C LEU A 85 -13.39 -9.46 -13.43
N ARG A 86 -14.12 -8.51 -12.83
CA ARG A 86 -15.60 -8.49 -12.85
C ARG A 86 -16.16 -7.97 -14.19
N VAL A 87 -15.34 -7.29 -14.97
CA VAL A 87 -15.68 -6.73 -16.28
C VAL A 87 -14.58 -7.09 -17.29
N PRO A 88 -14.88 -7.11 -18.60
CA PRO A 88 -13.87 -7.38 -19.62
C PRO A 88 -12.68 -6.41 -19.56
N LEU A 89 -11.48 -6.91 -19.87
CA LEU A 89 -10.24 -6.11 -19.85
C LEU A 89 -10.33 -4.77 -20.62
N PRO A 90 -10.96 -4.68 -21.81
CA PRO A 90 -11.12 -3.40 -22.49
C PRO A 90 -11.90 -2.35 -21.69
N VAL A 91 -12.84 -2.77 -20.81
CA VAL A 91 -13.57 -1.87 -19.91
C VAL A 91 -12.64 -1.33 -18.84
N VAL A 92 -11.81 -2.19 -18.24
CA VAL A 92 -10.80 -1.82 -17.24
C VAL A 92 -9.83 -0.78 -17.81
N GLN A 93 -9.33 -1.02 -19.02
CA GLN A 93 -8.41 -0.11 -19.71
C GLN A 93 -9.05 1.25 -20.03
N ARG A 94 -10.30 1.27 -20.52
CA ARG A 94 -11.02 2.53 -20.78
C ARG A 94 -11.27 3.37 -19.53
N ARG A 95 -11.37 2.73 -18.36
CA ARG A 95 -11.48 3.42 -17.06
C ARG A 95 -10.14 3.93 -16.53
N GLY A 96 -9.04 3.74 -17.26
CA GLY A 96 -7.71 4.17 -16.85
C GLY A 96 -7.14 3.37 -15.67
N VAL A 97 -7.63 2.15 -15.44
CA VAL A 97 -7.16 1.28 -14.36
C VAL A 97 -5.96 0.48 -14.84
N ALA A 98 -4.81 0.66 -14.21
CA ALA A 98 -3.60 -0.09 -14.53
C ALA A 98 -3.74 -1.55 -14.06
N LEU A 99 -3.07 -2.50 -14.74
CA LEU A 99 -3.14 -3.91 -14.41
C LEU A 99 -1.74 -4.52 -14.35
N TYR A 100 -1.36 -5.12 -13.21
CA TYR A 100 -0.03 -5.69 -13.02
C TYR A 100 -0.04 -7.06 -12.34
N PRO A 101 0.81 -8.01 -12.76
CA PRO A 101 1.14 -9.16 -11.92
C PRO A 101 1.89 -8.69 -10.67
N ALA A 102 1.62 -9.33 -9.53
CA ALA A 102 2.31 -9.07 -8.28
C ALA A 102 2.86 -10.37 -7.69
N ASP A 103 4.05 -10.30 -7.12
CA ASP A 103 4.73 -11.44 -6.49
C ASP A 103 4.30 -11.70 -5.03
N ARG A 104 3.23 -11.05 -4.57
CA ARG A 104 2.59 -11.27 -3.27
C ARG A 104 1.71 -12.52 -3.23
N GLY A 105 1.43 -13.00 -2.03
CA GLY A 105 0.34 -13.95 -1.79
C GLY A 105 -1.04 -13.34 -2.09
N GLY A 106 -2.04 -14.21 -2.15
CA GLY A 106 -3.42 -13.84 -2.43
C GLY A 106 -3.74 -13.73 -3.93
N ARG A 107 -5.01 -13.41 -4.21
CA ARG A 107 -5.58 -13.33 -5.56
C ARG A 107 -5.57 -11.88 -6.07
N THR A 108 -6.47 -11.57 -6.99
CA THR A 108 -6.69 -10.23 -7.57
C THR A 108 -7.21 -9.24 -6.52
N THR A 109 -6.70 -8.01 -6.54
CA THR A 109 -7.20 -6.91 -5.70
C THR A 109 -7.09 -5.57 -6.42
N TYR A 110 -7.96 -4.64 -6.06
CA TYR A 110 -7.96 -3.26 -6.56
C TYR A 110 -7.34 -2.32 -5.52
N HIS A 111 -6.61 -1.33 -6.01
CA HIS A 111 -6.10 -0.19 -5.27
C HIS A 111 -6.49 1.10 -5.98
N GLY A 112 -6.77 2.14 -5.21
CA GLY A 112 -7.16 3.43 -5.76
C GLY A 112 -7.18 4.53 -4.70
N PRO A 113 -7.53 5.76 -5.10
CA PRO A 113 -7.72 6.87 -4.18
C PRO A 113 -8.72 6.54 -3.06
N GLY A 114 -8.44 7.00 -1.84
CA GLY A 114 -9.25 6.67 -0.65
C GLY A 114 -8.95 5.31 -0.03
N GLN A 115 -7.95 4.58 -0.53
CA GLN A 115 -7.46 3.33 0.05
C GLN A 115 -6.04 3.51 0.61
N LEU A 116 -5.89 3.45 1.94
CA LEU A 116 -4.58 3.47 2.57
C LEU A 116 -3.86 2.15 2.33
N VAL A 117 -2.77 2.20 1.57
CA VAL A 117 -1.88 1.07 1.34
C VAL A 117 -0.68 1.19 2.27
N GLY A 118 -0.35 0.11 2.96
CA GLY A 118 0.79 0.04 3.86
C GLY A 118 1.71 -1.14 3.52
N TYR A 119 2.98 -0.85 3.33
CA TYR A 119 4.04 -1.81 3.05
C TYR A 119 5.04 -1.87 4.21
N PRO A 120 4.85 -2.76 5.19
CA PRO A 120 5.85 -2.99 6.22
C PRO A 120 7.01 -3.81 5.65
N ILE A 121 8.19 -3.19 5.58
CA ILE A 121 9.45 -3.75 5.13
C ILE A 121 10.31 -4.02 6.36
N CYS A 122 10.13 -5.21 6.93
CA CYS A 122 10.65 -5.57 8.24
C CYS A 122 11.50 -6.85 8.15
N HIS A 123 12.57 -6.93 8.93
CA HIS A 123 13.35 -8.17 9.06
C HIS A 123 12.71 -9.12 10.07
N LEU A 124 11.95 -10.10 9.59
CA LEU A 124 11.08 -10.98 10.39
C LEU A 124 11.84 -11.82 11.42
N ARG A 125 13.03 -12.32 11.06
CA ARG A 125 13.85 -13.13 11.98
C ARG A 125 14.35 -12.30 13.17
N GLU A 126 14.68 -11.02 12.96
CA GLU A 126 15.10 -10.14 14.07
C GLU A 126 13.92 -9.79 14.99
N LEU A 127 12.70 -9.78 14.43
CA LEU A 127 11.47 -9.62 15.20
C LEU A 127 11.06 -10.90 15.94
N GLY A 128 11.74 -12.03 15.70
CA GLY A 128 11.33 -13.33 16.24
C GLY A 128 10.01 -13.84 15.66
N LEU A 129 9.65 -13.43 14.43
CA LEU A 129 8.36 -13.73 13.80
C LEU A 129 8.53 -14.60 12.56
N GLY A 130 7.67 -15.60 12.42
CA GLY A 130 7.42 -16.26 11.14
C GLY A 130 6.49 -15.42 10.24
N PRO A 131 6.42 -15.71 8.92
CA PRO A 131 5.55 -14.98 8.00
C PRO A 131 4.07 -14.98 8.41
N ARG A 132 3.56 -16.12 8.90
CA ARG A 132 2.17 -16.25 9.36
C ARG A 132 1.90 -15.39 10.60
N THR A 133 2.73 -15.51 11.63
CA THR A 133 2.59 -14.72 12.87
C THR A 133 2.75 -13.21 12.60
N PHE A 134 3.61 -12.83 11.65
CA PHE A 134 3.73 -11.44 11.22
C PHE A 134 2.44 -10.93 10.58
N LEU A 135 1.83 -11.72 9.70
CA LEU A 135 0.53 -11.39 9.09
C LEU A 135 -0.58 -11.28 10.15
N GLU A 136 -0.64 -12.20 11.10
CA GLU A 136 -1.62 -12.19 12.20
C GLU A 136 -1.46 -10.92 13.07
N ARG A 137 -0.22 -10.55 13.42
CA ARG A 137 0.07 -9.30 14.14
C ARG A 137 -0.31 -8.06 13.34
N LEU A 138 -0.09 -8.07 12.03
CA LEU A 138 -0.48 -6.97 11.15
C LEU A 138 -2.01 -6.82 11.10
N GLN A 139 -2.76 -7.93 10.99
CA GLN A 139 -4.22 -7.92 11.07
C GLN A 139 -4.70 -7.38 12.42
N GLY A 140 -4.11 -7.87 13.53
CA GLY A 140 -4.44 -7.39 14.88
C GLY A 140 -4.18 -5.90 15.07
N ALA A 141 -3.06 -5.37 14.55
CA ALA A 141 -2.77 -3.94 14.60
C ALA A 141 -3.80 -3.10 13.84
N LEU A 142 -4.22 -3.54 12.65
CA LEU A 142 -5.27 -2.84 11.89
C LEU A 142 -6.64 -2.95 12.59
N ALA A 143 -6.97 -4.10 13.17
CA ALA A 143 -8.20 -4.26 13.94
C ALA A 143 -8.23 -3.33 15.16
N GLN A 144 -7.11 -3.13 15.85
CA GLN A 144 -7.00 -2.16 16.95
C GLN A 144 -7.20 -0.71 16.48
N VAL A 145 -6.67 -0.34 15.30
CA VAL A 145 -6.92 0.98 14.71
C VAL A 145 -8.41 1.16 14.43
N LEU A 146 -9.06 0.18 13.81
CA LEU A 146 -10.50 0.20 13.53
C LEU A 146 -11.33 0.28 14.82
N GLN A 147 -10.94 -0.45 15.86
CA GLN A 147 -11.58 -0.40 17.17
C GLN A 147 -11.48 1.01 17.79
N GLY A 148 -10.35 1.70 17.62
CA GLY A 148 -10.18 3.09 18.03
C GLY A 148 -11.11 4.07 17.30
N TRP A 149 -11.65 3.69 16.13
CA TRP A 149 -12.69 4.42 15.40
C TRP A 149 -14.11 3.90 15.70
N GLY A 150 -14.27 3.01 16.69
CA GLY A 150 -15.56 2.41 17.05
C GLY A 150 -16.03 1.31 16.07
N LEU A 151 -15.15 0.80 15.22
CA LEU A 151 -15.45 -0.25 14.25
C LEU A 151 -14.90 -1.59 14.73
N SER A 152 -15.79 -2.51 15.11
CA SER A 152 -15.42 -3.89 15.43
C SER A 152 -15.15 -4.66 14.14
N ALA A 153 -13.89 -5.07 13.95
CA ALA A 153 -13.43 -5.80 12.78
C ALA A 153 -13.09 -7.25 13.12
N THR A 154 -13.47 -8.18 12.26
CA THR A 154 -13.18 -9.61 12.38
C THR A 154 -12.36 -10.11 11.19
N GLY A 155 -11.53 -11.13 11.40
CA GLY A 155 -10.86 -11.88 10.33
C GLY A 155 -11.78 -12.90 9.66
N GLU A 156 -12.94 -13.18 10.25
CA GLU A 156 -13.92 -14.13 9.74
C GLU A 156 -14.75 -13.48 8.62
N GLY A 157 -14.67 -14.06 7.42
CA GLY A 157 -15.48 -13.62 6.30
C GLY A 157 -15.26 -14.48 5.05
N PRO A 158 -15.97 -14.18 3.96
CA PRO A 158 -15.93 -14.96 2.71
C PRO A 158 -14.55 -15.10 2.06
N ALA A 159 -13.61 -14.22 2.39
CA ALA A 159 -12.25 -14.24 1.87
C ALA A 159 -11.26 -13.65 2.89
N PRO A 160 -9.96 -14.01 2.81
CA PRO A 160 -8.94 -13.48 3.71
C PRO A 160 -8.91 -11.95 3.75
N GLY A 161 -9.03 -11.37 4.94
CA GLY A 161 -9.10 -9.93 5.16
C GLY A 161 -9.69 -9.56 6.51
N LEU A 162 -9.87 -8.26 6.75
CA LEU A 162 -10.68 -7.77 7.86
C LEU A 162 -12.05 -7.34 7.35
N TRP A 163 -13.07 -7.63 8.14
CA TRP A 163 -14.48 -7.44 7.82
C TRP A 163 -15.19 -6.66 8.93
N VAL A 164 -16.06 -5.73 8.54
CA VAL A 164 -16.92 -4.96 9.46
C VAL A 164 -18.33 -5.04 8.91
N LYS A 165 -19.29 -5.53 9.72
CA LYS A 165 -20.71 -5.65 9.33
C LYS A 165 -20.92 -6.35 7.97
N GLY A 166 -20.16 -7.42 7.71
CA GLY A 166 -20.23 -8.18 6.46
C GLY A 166 -19.53 -7.56 5.25
N ALA A 167 -18.94 -6.37 5.38
CA ALA A 167 -18.16 -5.71 4.33
C ALA A 167 -16.65 -5.86 4.56
N LYS A 168 -15.90 -6.20 3.51
CA LYS A 168 -14.44 -6.29 3.59
C LYS A 168 -13.82 -4.91 3.64
N VAL A 169 -13.18 -4.58 4.76
CA VAL A 169 -12.55 -3.27 4.98
C VAL A 169 -11.05 -3.28 4.72
N ALA A 170 -10.37 -4.42 4.89
CA ALA A 170 -8.95 -4.52 4.61
C ALA A 170 -8.58 -5.83 3.89
N SER A 171 -7.64 -5.72 2.94
CA SER A 171 -7.01 -6.86 2.29
C SER A 171 -5.54 -6.94 2.68
N PHE A 172 -4.99 -8.16 2.71
CA PHE A 172 -3.61 -8.42 3.06
C PHE A 172 -2.97 -9.33 2.02
N GLY A 173 -1.70 -9.07 1.71
CA GLY A 173 -0.91 -9.91 0.83
C GLY A 173 0.55 -9.57 1.02
N LEU A 174 1.33 -10.55 1.47
CA LEU A 174 2.76 -10.39 1.74
C LEU A 174 3.59 -11.28 0.81
N ARG A 175 4.84 -10.89 0.62
CA ARG A 175 5.95 -11.74 0.20
C ARG A 175 7.04 -11.61 1.26
N VAL A 176 7.77 -12.68 1.52
CA VAL A 176 8.97 -12.64 2.36
C VAL A 176 10.13 -13.13 1.53
N GLU A 177 11.21 -12.35 1.50
CA GLU A 177 12.43 -12.65 0.74
C GLU A 177 13.64 -12.27 1.61
N ARG A 178 14.62 -13.18 1.73
CA ARG A 178 15.78 -12.99 2.61
C ARG A 178 15.38 -12.51 4.03
N TRP A 179 14.32 -13.10 4.59
CA TRP A 179 13.72 -12.73 5.89
C TRP A 179 13.12 -11.32 5.97
N VAL A 180 13.03 -10.57 4.88
CA VAL A 180 12.42 -9.25 4.84
C VAL A 180 11.05 -9.30 4.17
N SER A 181 10.06 -8.66 4.78
CA SER A 181 8.71 -8.56 4.20
C SER A 181 8.62 -7.52 3.07
N LEU A 182 7.77 -7.83 2.10
CA LEU A 182 7.36 -7.00 0.97
C LEU A 182 5.84 -7.05 0.84
N HIS A 183 5.26 -6.05 0.17
CA HIS A 183 3.82 -5.79 0.13
C HIS A 183 3.27 -5.56 1.54
N GLY A 184 2.01 -5.87 1.81
CA GLY A 184 1.42 -5.55 3.10
C GLY A 184 -0.10 -5.59 3.10
N PHE A 185 -0.70 -4.45 3.41
CA PHE A 185 -2.14 -4.30 3.55
C PHE A 185 -2.68 -3.17 2.68
N ALA A 186 -3.98 -3.22 2.44
CA ALA A 186 -4.77 -2.18 1.82
C ALA A 186 -6.05 -2.00 2.63
N LEU A 187 -6.24 -0.83 3.23
CA LEU A 187 -7.36 -0.47 4.09
C LEU A 187 -8.26 0.55 3.37
N ASN A 188 -9.53 0.21 3.18
CA ASN A 188 -10.50 1.08 2.54
C ASN A 188 -10.96 2.15 3.54
N LEU A 189 -10.57 3.42 3.31
CA LEU A 189 -10.94 4.54 4.18
C LEU A 189 -12.17 5.29 3.68
N ARG A 190 -12.39 5.29 2.36
CA ARG A 190 -13.50 6.00 1.73
C ARG A 190 -14.23 5.12 0.72
N ARG A 191 -15.42 5.55 0.30
CA ARG A 191 -16.27 4.77 -0.62
C ARG A 191 -15.62 4.57 -1.97
N GLU A 192 -14.85 5.55 -2.45
CA GLU A 192 -14.15 5.53 -3.74
C GLU A 192 -13.20 4.32 -3.86
N ALA A 193 -12.67 3.82 -2.73
CA ALA A 193 -11.84 2.62 -2.69
C ALA A 193 -12.59 1.32 -3.01
N LEU A 194 -13.93 1.34 -2.95
CA LEU A 194 -14.82 0.19 -3.19
C LEU A 194 -15.44 0.20 -4.61
N GLU A 195 -15.23 1.27 -5.38
CA GLU A 195 -15.86 1.50 -6.70
C GLU A 195 -15.04 0.96 -7.89
N GLY A 196 -13.90 0.32 -7.60
CA GLY A 196 -12.99 -0.28 -8.60
C GLY A 196 -13.48 -1.56 -9.27
#